data_AF-A0A949ZL78-F1
#
_entry.id   AF-A0A949ZL78-F1
#
_cell.length_a   1.000
_cell.length_b   1.000
_cell.length_c   1.000
_cell.angle_alpha   90.00
_cell.angle_beta   90.00
_cell.angle_gamma   90.00
#
_symmetry.space_group_name_H-M   'P 1'
#
loop_
_entity.id
_entity.type
_entity.pdbx_description
1 polymer ?
#
loop_
_entity_poly.entity_id
_entity_poly.type
_entity_poly.pdbx_seq_one_letter_code
_entity_poly.pdbx_strand_id
1 'polypeptide(L)'
;PEFGNDVPFEAYAIEVSHHVRGKVLGVGSEGAENVVLVAPRAAAQRMISASDQAAVQGALLESEVYLNGDRVMLWLSDDLKASNASLLEARLALGTPAASVSAAAAQPSTPDQAPAGEPHTAPPALHDASLQSLERLHRTYEDALARMAAELSSQAGWVDYAPPVFISFHEGAYLQLTVKTQLPQDSVNGSQYRLAALAFDSHLAHLIRPVLAHLPSATDFDGIDFSTTVLPGTDRATAVELIIPMALLRRYESFDCTGQQLINGSFVLINGERVSLDLQSAEGDRSK
;
A
#
# COMPACT_ATOMS: atom_id res chain seq x y z
N PRO A 1 -12.58 -3.27 -25.01
CA PRO A 1 -12.43 -4.71 -25.35
C PRO A 1 -13.71 -5.46 -24.98
N GLU A 2 -14.47 -5.92 -25.98
CA GLU A 2 -15.62 -6.79 -25.74
C GLU A 2 -15.12 -8.20 -25.49
N PHE A 3 -15.24 -8.67 -24.24
CA PHE A 3 -15.03 -10.08 -23.93
C PHE A 3 -16.22 -10.87 -24.47
N GLY A 4 -15.96 -11.93 -25.24
CA GLY A 4 -17.00 -12.84 -25.74
C GLY A 4 -17.78 -13.52 -24.59
N ASN A 5 -18.92 -14.13 -24.90
CA ASN A 5 -19.78 -14.74 -23.88
C ASN A 5 -19.12 -15.90 -23.11
N ASP A 6 -18.03 -16.46 -23.64
CA ASP A 6 -17.33 -17.64 -23.12
C ASP A 6 -16.24 -17.34 -22.08
N VAL A 7 -16.10 -16.08 -21.63
CA VAL A 7 -15.09 -15.75 -20.61
C VAL A 7 -15.67 -15.95 -19.19
N PRO A 8 -15.02 -16.74 -18.32
CA PRO A 8 -15.57 -17.19 -17.03
C PRO A 8 -15.39 -16.16 -15.92
N PHE A 9 -15.93 -14.95 -16.10
CA PHE A 9 -16.04 -13.96 -15.02
C PHE A 9 -17.42 -13.30 -15.02
N GLU A 10 -17.88 -12.93 -13.82
CA GLU A 10 -19.24 -12.46 -13.58
C GLU A 10 -19.34 -10.93 -13.48
N ALA A 11 -18.23 -10.25 -13.15
CA ALA A 11 -18.17 -8.80 -12.96
C ALA A 11 -16.81 -8.20 -13.32
N TYR A 12 -16.81 -6.91 -13.63
CA TYR A 12 -15.61 -6.08 -13.74
C TYR A 12 -15.42 -5.30 -12.44
N ALA A 13 -14.17 -5.18 -11.97
CA ALA A 13 -13.81 -4.25 -10.91
C ALA A 13 -12.96 -3.12 -11.49
N ILE A 14 -13.33 -1.88 -11.20
CA ILE A 14 -12.59 -0.68 -11.57
C ILE A 14 -12.29 0.08 -10.28
N GLU A 15 -11.01 0.29 -10.03
CA GLU A 15 -10.51 1.02 -8.87
C GLU A 15 -9.94 2.37 -9.32
N VAL A 16 -10.40 3.44 -8.69
CA VAL A 16 -9.96 4.81 -8.94
C VAL A 16 -9.47 5.41 -7.63
N SER A 17 -8.16 5.42 -7.46
CA SER A 17 -7.48 6.10 -6.37
C SER A 17 -7.20 7.54 -6.78
N HIS A 18 -7.72 8.49 -6.02
CA HIS A 18 -7.52 9.91 -6.28
C HIS A 18 -7.31 10.69 -4.98
N HIS A 19 -6.74 11.88 -5.11
CA HIS A 19 -6.36 12.70 -3.97
C HIS A 19 -7.36 13.84 -3.80
N VAL A 20 -7.96 13.94 -2.61
CA VAL A 20 -8.98 14.96 -2.32
C VAL A 20 -8.45 16.02 -1.37
N ARG A 21 -8.72 17.28 -1.70
CA ARG A 21 -8.43 18.45 -0.86
C ARG A 21 -9.74 19.05 -0.40
N GLY A 22 -9.91 19.16 0.91
CA GLY A 22 -11.10 19.69 1.57
C GLY A 22 -10.77 20.67 2.68
N LYS A 23 -11.81 21.09 3.40
CA LYS A 23 -11.66 21.83 4.66
C LYS A 23 -12.56 21.19 5.70
N VAL A 24 -11.97 20.69 6.78
CA VAL A 24 -12.71 20.21 7.95
C VAL A 24 -12.51 21.25 9.06
N LEU A 25 -13.62 21.84 9.52
CA LEU A 25 -13.60 22.91 10.54
C LEU A 25 -12.66 24.08 10.20
N GLY A 26 -12.56 24.43 8.92
CA GLY A 26 -11.72 25.54 8.44
C GLY A 26 -10.23 25.23 8.32
N VAL A 27 -9.79 24.05 8.76
CA VAL A 27 -8.43 23.54 8.55
C VAL A 27 -8.40 22.78 7.23
N GLY A 28 -7.40 23.04 6.39
CA GLY A 28 -7.21 22.29 5.14
C GLY A 28 -7.02 20.81 5.46
N SER A 29 -7.88 19.97 4.90
CA SER A 29 -7.79 18.51 5.01
C SER A 29 -7.39 17.95 3.66
N GLU A 30 -6.47 17.00 3.66
CA GLU A 30 -5.98 16.36 2.45
C GLU A 30 -5.94 14.86 2.72
N GLY A 31 -6.46 14.06 1.80
CA GLY A 31 -6.62 12.62 2.02
C GLY A 31 -6.72 11.85 0.71
N ALA A 32 -6.30 10.59 0.74
CA ALA A 32 -6.51 9.67 -0.37
C ALA A 32 -7.96 9.17 -0.31
N GLU A 33 -8.61 9.16 -1.47
CA GLU A 33 -9.94 8.63 -1.66
C GLU A 33 -9.88 7.52 -2.71
N ASN A 34 -10.34 6.33 -2.35
CA ASN A 34 -10.40 5.19 -3.24
C ASN A 34 -11.86 4.85 -3.55
N VAL A 35 -12.20 4.91 -4.84
CA VAL A 35 -13.51 4.51 -5.33
C VAL A 35 -13.37 3.20 -6.10
N VAL A 36 -14.03 2.15 -5.61
CA VAL A 36 -14.12 0.85 -6.30
C VAL A 36 -15.53 0.68 -6.86
N LEU A 37 -15.64 0.45 -8.16
CA LEU A 37 -16.86 0.03 -8.83
C LEU A 37 -16.75 -1.46 -9.20
N VAL A 38 -17.63 -2.29 -8.66
CA VAL A 38 -17.80 -3.69 -9.07
C VAL A 38 -19.09 -3.80 -9.89
N ALA A 39 -18.94 -3.89 -11.21
CA ALA A 39 -20.04 -3.92 -12.16
C ALA A 39 -20.26 -5.32 -12.73
N PRO A 40 -21.42 -5.96 -12.51
CA PRO A 40 -21.78 -7.20 -13.19
C PRO A 40 -21.62 -7.06 -14.71
N ARG A 41 -21.20 -8.12 -15.40
CA ARG A 41 -20.91 -8.08 -16.84
C ARG A 41 -22.07 -7.50 -17.66
N ALA A 42 -23.30 -7.90 -17.35
CA ALA A 42 -24.52 -7.41 -18.00
C ALA A 42 -24.82 -5.92 -17.70
N ALA A 43 -24.44 -5.45 -16.51
CA ALA A 43 -24.57 -4.03 -16.14
C ALA A 43 -23.50 -3.20 -16.86
N ALA A 44 -22.25 -3.66 -16.89
CA ALA A 44 -21.16 -3.00 -17.62
C ALA A 44 -21.43 -2.89 -19.12
N GLN A 45 -21.95 -3.96 -19.75
CA GLN A 45 -22.38 -3.93 -21.15
C GLN A 45 -23.47 -2.88 -21.39
N ARG A 46 -24.48 -2.81 -20.52
CA ARG A 46 -25.52 -1.77 -20.62
C ARG A 46 -25.00 -0.36 -20.39
N MET A 47 -24.01 -0.17 -19.51
CA MET A 47 -23.36 1.15 -19.34
C MET A 47 -22.66 1.60 -20.62
N ILE A 48 -22.00 0.68 -21.35
CA ILE A 48 -21.29 0.98 -22.59
C ILE A 48 -22.27 1.21 -23.76
N SER A 49 -23.36 0.44 -23.82
CA SER A 49 -24.36 0.53 -24.90
C SER A 49 -25.42 1.61 -24.69
N ALA A 50 -25.46 2.27 -23.53
CA ALA A 50 -26.45 3.29 -23.20
C ALA A 50 -26.24 4.57 -24.03
N SER A 51 -27.34 5.12 -24.54
CA SER A 51 -27.36 6.36 -25.33
C SER A 51 -27.64 7.62 -24.52
N ASP A 52 -28.05 7.48 -23.25
CA ASP A 52 -28.39 8.59 -22.36
C ASP A 52 -27.96 8.32 -20.91
N GLN A 53 -27.85 9.38 -20.12
CA GLN A 53 -27.35 9.30 -18.74
C GLN A 53 -28.32 8.57 -17.80
N ALA A 54 -29.62 8.52 -18.09
CA ALA A 54 -30.57 7.79 -17.26
C ALA A 54 -30.39 6.28 -17.41
N ALA A 55 -30.12 5.81 -18.63
CA ALA A 55 -29.78 4.41 -18.90
C ALA A 55 -28.44 4.02 -18.28
N VAL A 56 -27.41 4.89 -18.34
CA VAL A 56 -26.13 4.66 -17.63
C VAL A 56 -26.36 4.60 -16.12
N GLN A 57 -27.14 5.52 -15.55
CA GLN A 57 -27.46 5.53 -14.12
C GLN A 57 -28.18 4.26 -13.69
N GLY A 58 -29.16 3.78 -14.47
CA GLY A 58 -29.86 2.53 -14.19
C GLY A 58 -28.93 1.33 -14.09
N ALA A 59 -28.00 1.20 -15.04
CA ALA A 59 -27.00 0.13 -15.03
C ALA A 59 -25.96 0.30 -13.89
N LEU A 60 -25.59 1.54 -13.54
CA LEU A 60 -24.71 1.82 -12.41
C LEU A 60 -25.33 1.42 -11.06
N LEU A 61 -26.64 1.59 -10.90
CA LEU A 61 -27.36 1.22 -9.66
C LEU A 61 -27.42 -0.29 -9.40
N GLU A 62 -27.18 -1.10 -10.45
CA GLU A 62 -27.03 -2.55 -10.34
C GLU A 62 -25.60 -2.98 -10.00
N SER A 63 -24.66 -2.04 -9.99
CA SER A 63 -23.27 -2.27 -9.58
C SER A 63 -23.09 -1.96 -8.10
N GLU A 64 -21.97 -2.42 -7.54
CA GLU A 64 -21.57 -2.07 -6.18
C GLU A 64 -20.49 -1.00 -6.23
N VAL A 65 -20.64 0.04 -5.41
CA VAL A 65 -19.64 1.10 -5.30
C VAL A 65 -19.17 1.21 -3.87
N TYR A 66 -17.86 1.29 -3.69
CA TYR A 66 -17.20 1.46 -2.40
C TYR A 66 -16.35 2.72 -2.43
N LEU A 67 -16.40 3.47 -1.33
CA LEU A 67 -15.60 4.65 -1.05
C LEU A 67 -14.76 4.36 0.18
N ASN A 68 -13.45 4.22 0.03
CA ASN A 68 -12.55 3.82 1.12
C ASN A 68 -12.99 2.52 1.84
N GLY A 69 -13.62 1.61 1.11
CA GLY A 69 -14.17 0.36 1.63
C GLY A 69 -15.61 0.46 2.15
N ASP A 70 -16.16 1.67 2.31
CA ASP A 70 -17.55 1.87 2.70
C ASP A 70 -18.47 1.84 1.48
N ARG A 71 -19.53 1.04 1.52
CA ARG A 71 -20.46 0.96 0.39
C ARG A 71 -21.22 2.28 0.23
N VAL A 72 -21.19 2.85 -0.97
CA VAL A 72 -21.87 4.09 -1.33
C VAL A 72 -22.76 3.92 -2.55
N MET A 73 -23.65 4.89 -2.77
CA MET A 73 -24.41 5.01 -4.01
C MET A 73 -23.81 6.12 -4.85
N LEU A 74 -23.38 5.80 -6.07
CA LEU A 74 -22.82 6.77 -7.01
C LEU A 74 -23.92 7.32 -7.94
N TRP A 75 -23.96 8.65 -8.08
CA TRP A 75 -24.93 9.36 -8.91
C TRP A 75 -24.20 10.18 -9.96
N LEU A 76 -24.68 10.12 -11.21
CA LEU A 76 -24.11 10.88 -12.32
C LEU A 76 -24.52 12.36 -12.29
N SER A 77 -25.66 12.67 -11.67
CA SER A 77 -26.14 14.04 -11.45
C SER A 77 -27.13 14.12 -10.29
N ASP A 78 -27.31 15.33 -9.74
CA ASP A 78 -28.29 15.58 -8.68
C ASP A 78 -29.74 15.37 -9.16
N ASP A 79 -30.04 15.67 -10.43
CA ASP A 79 -31.36 15.43 -11.02
C ASP A 79 -31.71 13.93 -11.09
N LEU A 80 -30.73 13.09 -11.42
CA LEU A 80 -30.89 11.64 -11.45
C LEU A 80 -31.01 11.06 -10.04
N LYS A 81 -30.32 11.64 -9.07
CA LYS A 81 -30.49 11.31 -7.64
C LYS A 81 -31.91 11.65 -7.16
N ALA A 82 -32.41 12.83 -7.49
CA ALA A 82 -33.77 13.26 -7.14
C ALA A 82 -34.85 12.39 -7.81
N SER A 83 -34.66 12.04 -9.08
CA SER A 83 -35.59 11.21 -9.85
C SER A 83 -35.64 9.75 -9.38
N ASN A 84 -34.66 9.30 -8.60
CA ASN A 84 -34.57 7.94 -8.04
C ASN A 84 -34.68 7.92 -6.50
N ALA A 85 -35.25 8.97 -5.89
CA ALA A 85 -35.34 9.12 -4.44
C ALA A 85 -36.00 7.91 -3.74
N SER A 86 -37.02 7.31 -4.34
CA SER A 86 -37.70 6.11 -3.80
C SER A 86 -36.79 4.88 -3.73
N LEU A 87 -35.85 4.74 -4.68
CA LEU A 87 -34.88 3.65 -4.71
C LEU A 87 -33.75 3.86 -3.69
N LEU A 88 -33.37 5.12 -3.47
CA LEU A 88 -32.46 5.53 -2.39
C LEU A 88 -33.07 5.22 -1.02
N GLU A 89 -34.34 5.58 -0.80
CA GLU A 89 -35.06 5.27 0.45
C GLU A 89 -35.20 3.76 0.68
N ALA A 90 -35.57 2.99 -0.35
CA ALA A 90 -35.68 1.54 -0.25
C ALA A 90 -34.35 0.86 0.14
N ARG A 91 -33.21 1.33 -0.40
CA ARG A 91 -31.89 0.78 -0.07
C ARG A 91 -31.36 1.22 1.29
N LEU A 92 -31.64 2.45 1.72
CA LEU A 92 -31.32 2.92 3.06
C LEU A 92 -32.16 2.20 4.14
N ALA A 93 -33.42 1.86 3.82
CA ALA A 93 -34.32 1.13 4.71
C ALA A 93 -33.99 -0.36 4.85
N LEU A 94 -33.35 -0.97 3.84
CA LEU A 94 -33.00 -2.39 3.88
C LEU A 94 -31.83 -2.73 4.83
N GLY A 95 -31.12 -1.73 5.36
CA GLY A 95 -29.82 -1.98 6.00
C GLY A 95 -28.88 -2.73 5.04
N THR A 96 -27.65 -2.98 5.43
CA THR A 96 -26.74 -3.81 4.62
C THR A 96 -27.41 -5.16 4.36
N PRO A 97 -27.71 -5.56 3.10
CA PRO A 97 -27.94 -6.96 2.85
C PRO A 97 -26.59 -7.63 3.05
N ALA A 98 -26.45 -8.35 4.17
CA ALA A 98 -25.54 -9.47 4.22
C ALA A 98 -26.04 -10.46 3.16
N ALA A 99 -25.59 -10.31 1.92
CA ALA A 99 -25.60 -11.41 0.98
C ALA A 99 -24.48 -12.36 1.44
N SER A 100 -24.84 -13.19 2.42
CA SER A 100 -24.17 -14.44 2.67
C SER A 100 -24.18 -15.23 1.36
N VAL A 101 -23.08 -15.23 0.62
CA VAL A 101 -22.79 -16.36 -0.25
C VAL A 101 -22.51 -17.55 0.66
N SER A 102 -23.60 -18.22 1.01
CA SER A 102 -23.61 -19.52 1.66
C SER A 102 -22.71 -20.45 0.86
N ALA A 103 -21.63 -20.91 1.50
CA ALA A 103 -20.91 -22.11 1.12
C ALA A 103 -21.87 -23.32 1.25
N ALA A 104 -22.72 -23.52 0.23
CA ALA A 104 -23.48 -24.74 0.09
C ALA A 104 -22.55 -25.80 -0.49
N ALA A 105 -22.36 -26.86 0.31
CA ALA A 105 -21.59 -28.04 -0.02
C ALA A 105 -21.93 -28.60 -1.40
N ALA A 106 -20.91 -28.73 -2.24
CA ALA A 106 -20.90 -29.67 -3.36
C ALA A 106 -19.74 -30.65 -3.14
N GLN A 107 -20.12 -31.91 -2.95
CA GLN A 107 -19.26 -33.08 -2.84
C GLN A 107 -18.49 -33.36 -4.15
N PRO A 108 -17.47 -34.25 -4.12
CA PRO A 108 -16.30 -34.17 -4.99
C PRO A 108 -16.50 -34.89 -6.33
N SER A 109 -15.94 -34.29 -7.39
CA SER A 109 -15.66 -34.96 -8.66
C SER A 109 -14.22 -34.67 -9.06
N THR A 110 -13.33 -35.65 -8.88
CA THR A 110 -12.00 -35.71 -9.52
C THR A 110 -12.10 -36.44 -10.87
N PRO A 111 -11.09 -36.38 -11.77
CA PRO A 111 -10.31 -35.23 -12.22
C PRO A 111 -10.27 -35.16 -13.76
N ASP A 112 -10.11 -33.97 -14.35
CA ASP A 112 -9.42 -33.87 -15.65
C ASP A 112 -8.47 -32.67 -15.64
N GLN A 113 -7.31 -32.86 -16.24
CA GLN A 113 -6.06 -32.21 -15.87
C GLN A 113 -5.68 -31.08 -16.85
N ALA A 114 -5.12 -30.00 -16.29
CA ALA A 114 -4.22 -28.96 -16.85
C ALA A 114 -4.81 -27.56 -17.13
N PRO A 115 -4.01 -26.47 -17.07
CA PRO A 115 -2.66 -26.30 -16.52
C PRO A 115 -2.62 -25.37 -15.28
N ALA A 116 -1.54 -25.47 -14.49
CA ALA A 116 -1.32 -24.76 -13.24
C ALA A 116 -1.30 -23.23 -13.43
N GLY A 117 -2.37 -22.57 -12.96
CA GLY A 117 -2.30 -21.17 -12.51
C GLY A 117 -1.63 -21.16 -11.14
N GLU A 118 -0.66 -20.29 -10.97
CA GLU A 118 0.08 -20.13 -9.72
C GLU A 118 -0.89 -19.96 -8.55
N PRO A 119 -0.68 -20.67 -7.43
CA PRO A 119 -1.55 -20.57 -6.27
C PRO A 119 -1.51 -19.14 -5.73
N HIS A 120 -2.68 -18.52 -5.54
CA HIS A 120 -2.83 -17.45 -4.57
C HIS A 120 -2.58 -18.06 -3.19
N THR A 121 -1.31 -18.08 -2.79
CA THR A 121 -0.89 -18.40 -1.43
C THR A 121 -1.52 -17.39 -0.49
N ALA A 122 -2.14 -17.88 0.58
CA ALA A 122 -2.38 -17.06 1.76
C ALA A 122 -1.08 -16.31 2.11
N PRO A 123 -1.16 -15.08 2.65
CA PRO A 123 0.03 -14.38 3.12
C PRO A 123 0.86 -15.33 3.99
N PRO A 124 2.18 -15.46 3.76
CA PRO A 124 3.00 -16.34 4.58
C PRO A 124 2.82 -15.96 6.05
N ALA A 125 2.71 -16.97 6.92
CA ALA A 125 2.63 -16.74 8.35
C ALA A 125 3.88 -15.97 8.79
N LEU A 126 3.68 -14.92 9.59
CA LEU A 126 4.76 -14.13 10.15
C LEU A 126 5.59 -14.97 11.12
N HIS A 127 6.87 -14.62 11.25
CA HIS A 127 7.78 -15.28 12.18
C HIS A 127 7.45 -14.92 13.63
N ASP A 128 7.82 -15.80 14.56
CA ASP A 128 7.66 -15.55 15.98
C ASP A 128 8.46 -14.32 16.42
N ALA A 129 7.73 -13.26 16.79
CA ALA A 129 8.28 -11.99 17.27
C ALA A 129 8.48 -11.93 18.80
N SER A 130 8.45 -13.08 19.50
CA SER A 130 8.75 -13.13 20.93
C SER A 130 10.18 -12.65 21.24
N LEU A 131 10.39 -12.08 22.43
CA LEU A 131 11.72 -11.60 22.86
C LEU A 131 12.81 -12.67 22.71
N GLN A 132 12.49 -13.93 23.03
CA GLN A 132 13.43 -15.04 22.91
C GLN A 132 13.80 -15.34 21.44
N SER A 133 12.86 -15.19 20.51
CA SER A 133 13.12 -15.32 19.08
C SER A 133 13.96 -14.17 18.54
N LEU A 134 13.67 -12.93 18.95
CA LEU A 134 14.46 -11.75 18.55
C LEU A 134 15.91 -11.81 19.08
N GLU A 135 16.12 -12.26 20.32
CA GLU A 135 17.47 -12.48 20.88
C GLU A 135 18.25 -13.56 20.12
N ARG A 136 17.56 -14.62 19.67
CA ARG A 136 18.15 -15.66 18.82
C ARG A 136 18.54 -15.11 17.46
N LEU A 137 17.68 -14.30 16.82
CA LEU A 137 17.99 -13.63 15.56
C LEU A 137 19.20 -12.72 15.71
N HIS A 138 19.25 -11.90 16.76
CA HIS A 138 20.37 -10.99 16.99
C HIS A 138 21.70 -11.73 17.08
N ARG A 139 21.76 -12.82 17.86
CA ARG A 139 22.96 -13.66 17.97
C ARG A 139 23.34 -14.34 16.66
N THR A 140 22.35 -14.74 15.87
CA THR A 140 22.56 -15.44 14.59
C THR A 140 23.20 -14.50 13.56
N TYR A 141 22.79 -13.23 13.54
CA TYR A 141 23.23 -12.25 12.55
C TYR A 141 24.31 -11.28 13.05
N GLU A 142 24.76 -11.36 14.30
CA GLU A 142 25.71 -10.42 14.92
C GLU A 142 26.90 -10.07 14.02
N ASP A 143 27.65 -11.09 13.56
CA ASP A 143 28.81 -10.90 12.70
C ASP A 143 28.46 -10.28 11.34
N ALA A 144 27.32 -10.65 10.77
CA ALA A 144 26.87 -10.12 9.47
C ALA A 144 26.45 -8.65 9.59
N LEU A 145 25.72 -8.31 10.66
CA LEU A 145 25.29 -6.94 10.96
C LEU A 145 26.49 -6.05 11.30
N ALA A 146 27.48 -6.56 12.04
CA ALA A 146 28.70 -5.83 12.33
C ALA A 146 29.51 -5.50 11.06
N ARG A 147 29.66 -6.47 10.15
CA ARG A 147 30.30 -6.25 8.85
C ARG A 147 29.53 -5.25 7.99
N MET A 148 28.21 -5.42 7.88
CA MET A 148 27.34 -4.50 7.15
C MET A 148 27.45 -3.07 7.68
N ALA A 149 27.38 -2.88 9.01
CA ALA A 149 27.50 -1.57 9.62
C ALA A 149 28.86 -0.92 9.32
N ALA A 150 29.95 -1.70 9.38
CA ALA A 150 31.29 -1.21 9.08
C ALA A 150 31.48 -0.84 7.60
N GLU A 151 31.11 -1.75 6.69
CA GLU A 151 31.33 -1.58 5.24
C GLU A 151 30.44 -0.47 4.65
N LEU A 152 29.21 -0.31 5.15
CA LEU A 152 28.28 0.70 4.66
C LEU A 152 28.35 2.03 5.44
N SER A 153 29.31 2.18 6.36
CA SER A 153 29.42 3.34 7.27
C SER A 153 29.47 4.70 6.58
N SER A 154 30.12 4.79 5.41
CA SER A 154 30.25 6.03 4.65
C SER A 154 28.99 6.45 3.89
N GLN A 155 28.11 5.49 3.59
CA GLN A 155 26.93 5.72 2.75
C GLN A 155 25.62 5.73 3.53
N ALA A 156 25.54 5.01 4.65
CA ALA A 156 24.27 4.74 5.32
C ALA A 156 23.84 5.80 6.34
N GLY A 157 24.76 6.67 6.76
CA GLY A 157 24.45 7.67 7.80
C GLY A 157 24.00 7.03 9.11
N TRP A 158 24.64 5.93 9.52
CA TRP A 158 24.31 5.21 10.75
C TRP A 158 24.30 6.13 11.97
N VAL A 159 23.44 5.81 12.92
CA VAL A 159 23.38 6.51 14.19
C VAL A 159 24.20 5.74 15.22
N ASP A 160 25.28 6.35 15.71
CA ASP A 160 26.27 5.69 16.59
C ASP A 160 25.68 5.05 17.86
N TYR A 161 24.57 5.59 18.38
CA TYR A 161 23.91 5.07 19.59
C TYR A 161 22.87 3.97 19.33
N ALA A 162 22.53 3.71 18.06
CA ALA A 162 21.44 2.81 17.68
C ALA A 162 21.96 1.76 16.68
N PRO A 163 22.64 0.70 17.16
CA PRO A 163 23.10 -0.38 16.30
C PRO A 163 21.91 -1.15 15.69
N PRO A 164 22.12 -1.88 14.57
CA PRO A 164 21.11 -2.78 14.00
C PRO A 164 20.55 -3.76 15.03
N VAL A 165 19.21 -3.87 15.10
CA VAL A 165 18.53 -4.69 16.12
C VAL A 165 17.26 -5.32 15.55
N PHE A 166 16.86 -6.48 16.08
CA PHE A 166 15.58 -7.09 15.73
C PHE A 166 14.47 -6.60 16.67
N ILE A 167 13.33 -6.22 16.10
CA ILE A 167 12.15 -5.72 16.81
C ILE A 167 10.92 -6.52 16.45
N SER A 168 9.90 -6.45 17.31
CA SER A 168 8.54 -6.88 16.98
C SER A 168 7.76 -5.72 16.38
N PHE A 169 7.15 -5.92 15.22
CA PHE A 169 6.21 -4.97 14.62
C PHE A 169 5.08 -5.71 13.93
N HIS A 170 3.83 -5.32 14.21
CA HIS A 170 2.64 -5.93 13.58
C HIS A 170 2.67 -7.47 13.57
N GLU A 171 2.95 -8.07 14.74
CA GLU A 171 3.06 -9.51 14.97
C GLU A 171 4.23 -10.22 14.24
N GLY A 172 5.07 -9.50 13.50
CA GLY A 172 6.24 -10.02 12.80
C GLY A 172 7.57 -9.55 13.40
N ALA A 173 8.65 -10.22 13.00
CA ALA A 173 10.02 -9.92 13.37
C ALA A 173 10.72 -9.11 12.27
N TYR A 174 11.23 -7.92 12.60
CA TYR A 174 11.86 -7.02 11.62
C TYR A 174 13.26 -6.62 12.07
N LEU A 175 14.19 -6.53 11.12
CA LEU A 175 15.50 -5.92 11.37
C LEU A 175 15.37 -4.40 11.27
N GLN A 176 15.48 -3.71 12.40
CA GLN A 176 15.50 -2.24 12.44
C GLN A 176 16.91 -1.72 12.17
N LEU A 177 17.01 -0.80 11.20
CA LEU A 177 18.19 -0.05 10.83
C LEU A 177 17.94 1.43 11.07
N THR A 178 18.72 2.04 11.96
CA THR A 178 18.55 3.45 12.33
C THR A 178 19.57 4.33 11.61
N VAL A 179 19.08 5.28 10.80
CA VAL A 179 19.90 6.14 9.95
C VAL A 179 19.54 7.62 10.11
N LYS A 180 20.42 8.51 9.63
CA LYS A 180 20.14 9.92 9.45
C LYS A 180 20.14 10.23 7.96
N THR A 181 19.09 10.91 7.50
CA THR A 181 19.02 11.37 6.11
C THR A 181 19.16 12.89 6.07
N GLN A 182 20.24 13.35 5.47
CA GLN A 182 20.45 14.76 5.20
C GLN A 182 19.88 15.10 3.82
N LEU A 183 18.94 16.03 3.76
CA LEU A 183 18.44 16.55 2.50
C LEU A 183 19.14 17.87 2.15
N PRO A 184 19.22 18.23 0.87
CA PRO A 184 19.83 19.50 0.48
C PRO A 184 19.03 20.69 1.03
N GLN A 185 19.70 21.81 1.29
CA GLN A 185 19.12 22.99 1.97
C GLN A 185 17.97 23.67 1.21
N ASP A 186 17.81 23.39 -0.08
CA ASP A 186 16.66 23.86 -0.88
C ASP A 186 15.37 23.09 -0.56
N SER A 187 15.47 21.96 0.16
CA SER A 187 14.35 21.10 0.54
C SER A 187 13.61 21.58 1.80
N VAL A 188 14.08 22.65 2.45
CA VAL A 188 13.55 23.21 3.72
C VAL A 188 12.05 23.54 3.69
N ASN A 189 11.53 23.95 2.54
CA ASN A 189 10.16 24.43 2.41
C ASN A 189 9.15 23.32 2.02
N GLY A 190 9.56 22.04 2.06
CA GLY A 190 8.70 20.91 1.75
C GLY A 190 7.72 20.54 2.87
N SER A 191 6.58 19.94 2.51
CA SER A 191 5.74 19.22 3.47
C SER A 191 6.49 18.00 4.03
N GLN A 192 6.07 17.49 5.20
CA GLN A 192 6.67 16.27 5.77
C GLN A 192 6.63 15.07 4.82
N TYR A 193 5.58 14.97 4.00
CA TYR A 193 5.43 13.93 2.97
C TYR A 193 6.47 14.08 1.86
N ARG A 194 6.71 15.32 1.40
CA ARG A 194 7.76 15.61 0.42
C ARG A 194 9.14 15.29 0.99
N LEU A 195 9.41 15.68 2.23
CA LEU A 195 10.67 15.37 2.91
C LEU A 195 10.88 13.85 3.03
N ALA A 196 9.84 13.10 3.41
CA ALA A 196 9.90 11.65 3.50
C ALA A 196 10.14 10.97 2.14
N ALA A 197 9.45 11.43 1.09
CA ALA A 197 9.62 10.93 -0.27
C ALA A 197 11.04 11.22 -0.81
N LEU A 198 11.56 12.43 -0.61
CA LEU A 198 12.92 12.79 -0.97
C LEU A 198 13.95 11.96 -0.18
N ALA A 199 13.72 11.75 1.12
CA ALA A 199 14.60 10.93 1.95
C ALA A 199 14.63 9.47 1.50
N PHE A 200 13.49 8.94 1.07
CA PHE A 200 13.45 7.61 0.46
C PHE A 200 14.29 7.59 -0.82
N ASP A 201 13.96 8.46 -1.78
CA ASP A 201 14.54 8.40 -3.11
C ASP A 201 16.04 8.68 -3.11
N SER A 202 16.48 9.71 -2.38
CA SER A 202 17.89 10.13 -2.36
C SER A 202 18.78 9.29 -1.45
N HIS A 203 18.21 8.48 -0.56
CA HIS A 203 19.00 7.77 0.45
C HIS A 203 18.52 6.32 0.65
N LEU A 204 17.33 6.10 1.20
CA LEU A 204 16.91 4.74 1.59
C LEU A 204 16.86 3.77 0.42
N ALA A 205 16.33 4.19 -0.73
CA ALA A 205 16.26 3.37 -1.95
C ALA A 205 17.63 2.83 -2.37
N HIS A 206 18.67 3.65 -2.21
CA HIS A 206 20.06 3.28 -2.54
C HIS A 206 20.71 2.39 -1.49
N LEU A 207 20.21 2.37 -0.24
CA LEU A 207 20.72 1.52 0.82
C LEU A 207 20.16 0.10 0.81
N ILE A 208 18.95 -0.11 0.30
CA ILE A 208 18.27 -1.40 0.37
C ILE A 208 19.11 -2.53 -0.24
N ARG A 209 19.65 -2.34 -1.45
CA ARG A 209 20.43 -3.39 -2.14
C ARG A 209 21.77 -3.69 -1.45
N PRO A 210 22.60 -2.69 -1.07
CA PRO A 210 23.78 -2.94 -0.26
C PRO A 210 23.48 -3.68 1.05
N VAL A 211 22.41 -3.31 1.75
CA VAL A 211 21.99 -4.01 2.98
C VAL A 211 21.65 -5.47 2.70
N LEU A 212 20.86 -5.75 1.66
CA LEU A 212 20.45 -7.11 1.30
C LEU A 212 21.62 -8.00 0.86
N ALA A 213 22.70 -7.43 0.31
CA ALA A 213 23.91 -8.16 -0.03
C ALA A 213 24.60 -8.80 1.20
N HIS A 214 24.38 -8.26 2.40
CA HIS A 214 24.85 -8.85 3.67
C HIS A 214 23.86 -9.85 4.27
N LEU A 215 22.67 -9.99 3.67
CA LEU A 215 21.57 -10.84 4.12
C LEU A 215 21.09 -11.80 3.01
N PRO A 216 21.97 -12.47 2.24
CA PRO A 216 21.58 -13.18 1.01
C PRO A 216 20.63 -14.37 1.24
N SER A 217 20.68 -14.98 2.42
CA SER A 217 19.87 -16.17 2.77
C SER A 217 18.87 -15.91 3.90
N ALA A 218 18.63 -14.64 4.24
CA ALA A 218 17.71 -14.27 5.30
C ALA A 218 16.27 -14.67 4.93
N THR A 219 15.71 -15.57 5.75
CA THR A 219 14.35 -16.13 5.58
C THR A 219 13.62 -16.34 6.91
N ASP A 220 14.28 -16.08 8.04
CA ASP A 220 13.84 -16.33 9.41
C ASP A 220 13.29 -15.08 10.12
N PHE A 221 13.09 -14.00 9.38
CA PHE A 221 12.42 -12.77 9.81
C PHE A 221 11.68 -12.13 8.64
N ASP A 222 10.74 -11.23 8.94
CA ASP A 222 9.66 -10.82 8.04
C ASP A 222 9.98 -9.59 7.18
N GLY A 223 11.03 -8.83 7.51
CA GLY A 223 11.43 -7.67 6.74
C GLY A 223 12.47 -6.77 7.40
N ILE A 224 12.63 -5.58 6.85
CA ILE A 224 13.55 -4.55 7.34
C ILE A 224 12.75 -3.28 7.63
N ASP A 225 12.97 -2.70 8.80
CA ASP A 225 12.51 -1.37 9.19
C ASP A 225 13.65 -0.36 9.05
N PHE A 226 13.53 0.57 8.09
CA PHE A 226 14.41 1.71 8.00
C PHE A 226 13.84 2.87 8.80
N SER A 227 14.38 3.09 9.99
CA SER A 227 14.04 4.21 10.85
C SER A 227 15.02 5.36 10.60
N THR A 228 14.51 6.49 10.09
CA THR A 228 15.33 7.64 9.71
C THR A 228 14.86 8.95 10.32
N THR A 229 15.81 9.75 10.78
CA THR A 229 15.57 11.18 11.02
C THR A 229 15.96 11.97 9.80
N VAL A 230 14.98 12.62 9.17
CA VAL A 230 15.16 13.49 8.01
C VAL A 230 15.47 14.91 8.46
N LEU A 231 16.60 15.44 7.98
CA LEU A 231 17.13 16.75 8.34
C LEU A 231 17.22 17.61 7.07
N PRO A 232 16.30 18.56 6.86
CA PRO A 232 16.30 19.40 5.67
C PRO A 232 17.26 20.61 5.74
N GLY A 233 18.24 20.63 6.64
CA GLY A 233 19.15 21.78 6.84
C GLY A 233 18.59 22.89 7.74
N THR A 234 17.47 22.65 8.43
CA THR A 234 16.92 23.48 9.53
C THR A 234 16.73 22.64 10.79
N ASP A 235 16.37 23.27 11.92
CA ASP A 235 16.09 22.59 13.19
C ASP A 235 14.81 21.73 13.19
N ARG A 236 14.09 21.65 12.06
CA ARG A 236 12.86 20.86 11.94
C ARG A 236 13.17 19.46 11.42
N ALA A 237 13.47 18.56 12.35
CA ALA A 237 13.63 17.14 12.07
C ALA A 237 12.27 16.45 11.84
N THR A 238 12.21 15.50 10.91
CA THR A 238 11.04 14.63 10.70
C THR A 238 11.47 13.18 10.91
N ALA A 239 10.76 12.43 11.75
CA ALA A 239 10.97 11.00 11.91
C ALA A 239 10.18 10.26 10.83
N VAL A 240 10.84 9.35 10.11
CA VAL A 240 10.23 8.52 9.08
C VAL A 240 10.62 7.08 9.31
N GLU A 241 9.66 6.17 9.32
CA GLU A 241 9.90 4.73 9.35
C GLU A 241 9.37 4.12 8.05
N LEU A 242 10.16 3.24 7.46
CA LEU A 242 9.80 2.49 6.27
C LEU A 242 10.00 1.00 6.55
N ILE A 243 8.90 0.33 6.88
CA ILE A 243 8.87 -1.09 7.21
C ILE A 243 8.50 -1.88 5.96
N ILE A 244 9.48 -2.59 5.41
CA ILE A 244 9.39 -3.27 4.12
C ILE A 244 9.37 -4.78 4.34
N PRO A 245 8.32 -5.50 3.89
CA PRO A 245 8.30 -6.96 3.93
C PRO A 245 9.43 -7.59 3.10
N MET A 246 9.98 -8.71 3.57
CA MET A 246 11.10 -9.41 2.93
C MET A 246 10.80 -9.79 1.48
N ALA A 247 9.58 -10.25 1.19
CA ALA A 247 9.16 -10.57 -0.18
C ALA A 247 9.27 -9.36 -1.13
N LEU A 248 8.96 -8.16 -0.65
CA LEU A 248 9.04 -6.94 -1.43
C LEU A 248 10.47 -6.41 -1.56
N LEU A 249 11.28 -6.56 -0.50
CA LEU A 249 12.72 -6.31 -0.54
C LEU A 249 13.42 -7.14 -1.62
N ARG A 250 13.09 -8.44 -1.73
CA ARG A 250 13.66 -9.33 -2.75
C ARG A 250 13.25 -8.94 -4.16
N ARG A 251 11.99 -8.56 -4.37
CA ARG A 251 11.54 -8.02 -5.67
C ARG A 251 12.24 -6.72 -6.02
N TYR A 252 12.47 -5.85 -5.04
CA TYR A 252 13.21 -4.62 -5.29
C TYR A 252 14.68 -4.88 -5.60
N GLU A 253 15.31 -5.85 -4.93
CA GLU A 253 16.68 -6.32 -5.22
C GLU A 253 16.84 -6.86 -6.64
N SER A 254 15.86 -7.64 -7.12
CA SER A 254 15.85 -8.22 -8.48
C SER A 254 15.41 -7.24 -9.58
N PHE A 255 15.10 -5.99 -9.26
CA PHE A 255 14.51 -4.99 -10.18
C PHE A 255 13.09 -5.31 -10.67
N ASP A 256 12.36 -6.19 -9.98
CA ASP A 256 10.98 -6.61 -10.33
C ASP A 256 9.89 -5.68 -9.79
N CYS A 257 10.27 -4.62 -9.06
CA CYS A 257 9.37 -3.54 -8.68
C CYS A 257 10.07 -2.18 -8.65
N THR A 258 9.30 -1.12 -8.89
CA THR A 258 9.78 0.26 -8.80
C THR A 258 9.85 0.74 -7.34
N GLY A 259 10.51 1.88 -7.09
CA GLY A 259 10.50 2.51 -5.77
C GLY A 259 9.10 2.88 -5.29
N GLN A 260 8.21 3.32 -6.19
CA GLN A 260 6.81 3.61 -5.84
C GLN A 260 6.04 2.33 -5.46
N GLN A 261 6.24 1.23 -6.19
CA GLN A 261 5.63 -0.06 -5.85
C GLN A 261 6.15 -0.61 -4.52
N LEU A 262 7.44 -0.40 -4.22
CA LEU A 262 8.05 -0.73 -2.93
C LEU A 262 7.38 0.03 -1.78
N ILE A 263 7.23 1.35 -1.91
CA ILE A 263 6.56 2.20 -0.93
C ILE A 263 5.11 1.76 -0.71
N ASN A 264 4.36 1.56 -1.80
CA ASN A 264 2.94 1.20 -1.72
C ASN A 264 2.71 -0.15 -1.02
N GLY A 265 3.67 -1.07 -1.12
CA GLY A 265 3.62 -2.37 -0.45
C GLY A 265 4.27 -2.39 0.94
N SER A 266 4.74 -1.25 1.43
CA SER A 266 5.40 -1.10 2.74
C SER A 266 4.50 -0.36 3.74
N PHE A 267 4.85 -0.40 5.02
CA PHE A 267 4.31 0.55 5.99
C PHE A 267 5.22 1.77 6.03
N VAL A 268 4.65 2.95 5.78
CA VAL A 268 5.34 4.22 5.95
C VAL A 268 4.75 4.94 7.13
N LEU A 269 5.58 5.28 8.12
CA LEU A 269 5.18 6.12 9.24
C LEU A 269 5.93 7.45 9.17
N ILE A 270 5.22 8.56 9.37
CA ILE A 270 5.82 9.87 9.60
C ILE A 270 5.43 10.29 11.01
N ASN A 271 6.43 10.51 11.87
CA ASN A 271 6.22 10.83 13.29
C ASN A 271 5.24 9.87 13.99
N GLY A 272 5.29 8.58 13.63
CA GLY A 272 4.44 7.52 14.18
C GLY A 272 3.04 7.40 13.55
N GLU A 273 2.66 8.28 12.63
CA GLU A 273 1.39 8.19 11.90
C GLU A 273 1.56 7.46 10.58
N ARG A 274 0.68 6.49 10.26
CA ARG A 274 0.73 5.77 8.99
C ARG A 274 0.28 6.66 7.84
N VAL A 275 1.09 6.71 6.79
CA VAL A 275 0.87 7.56 5.62
C VAL A 275 1.08 6.78 4.32
N SER A 276 0.69 7.41 3.21
CA SER A 276 1.13 7.00 1.87
C SER A 276 2.05 8.08 1.31
N LEU A 277 3.04 7.69 0.50
CA LEU A 277 3.95 8.61 -0.18
C LEU A 277 3.83 8.47 -1.68
N ASP A 278 3.91 9.60 -2.39
CA ASP A 278 3.98 9.65 -3.85
C ASP A 278 5.28 10.34 -4.26
N LEU A 279 6.17 9.58 -4.90
CA LEU A 279 7.51 10.05 -5.27
C LEU A 279 7.45 11.11 -6.37
N GLN A 280 6.56 10.94 -7.35
CA GLN A 280 6.45 11.86 -8.49
C GLN A 280 5.94 13.24 -8.07
N SER A 281 4.97 13.29 -7.15
CA SER A 281 4.45 14.53 -6.59
C SER A 281 5.51 15.28 -5.78
N ALA A 282 6.45 14.55 -5.15
CA ALA A 282 7.54 15.16 -4.38
C ALA A 282 8.62 15.82 -5.28
N GLU A 283 8.83 15.31 -6.49
CA GLU A 283 9.75 15.87 -7.49
C GLU A 283 9.19 17.12 -8.19
N GLY A 284 7.88 17.11 -8.49
CA GLY A 284 7.20 18.15 -9.29
C GLY A 284 7.21 19.56 -8.68
N ASP A 285 7.36 19.68 -7.36
CA ASP A 285 7.43 20.96 -6.65
C ASP A 285 8.84 21.62 -6.68
N ARG A 286 9.73 21.20 -7.58
CA ARG A 286 11.01 21.90 -7.87
C ARG A 286 10.86 23.14 -8.74
N SER A 287 9.67 23.45 -9.24
CA SER A 287 9.44 24.63 -10.09
C SER A 287 8.59 25.67 -9.36
N LYS A 288 9.26 26.64 -8.73
CA LYS A 288 8.85 28.05 -8.61
C LYS A 288 10.00 28.90 -8.09
#